data_AF-A0A7V7ZGZ5-F1
#
_entry.id   AF-A0A7V7ZGZ5-F1
#
_cell.length_a   1.000
_cell.length_b   1.000
_cell.length_c   1.000
_cell.angle_alpha   90.00
_cell.angle_beta   90.00
_cell.angle_gamma   90.00
#
_symmetry.space_group_name_H-M   'P 1'
#
loop_
_entity.id
_entity.type
_entity.pdbx_description
1 polymer ?
#
loop_
_entity_poly.entity_id
_entity_poly.type
_entity_poly.pdbx_seq_one_letter_code
_entity_poly.pdbx_strand_id
1 'polypeptide(L)'
;MVAEQTHRYPRWITFSIEVLCALLVGGTTLLAGRDILRYIWSTYDLDLSISRYLPWFTDVVTALGGGATNHGLFSPTALLPSLTWWMLALLFSLLARNSLPTIRTSPRGMLVEFSGGWLPIPWESLTAIKVTEDFGAERFVLFAEASKDYLTGWHRLYGFLYRFSLRRGFLITSAIQNFDGLVKTLLSETDRVARALDRINTVKLQENTASPLFRFMLGPASFFSRRDSSEEGVAFSAGPVSGPIRGSYPARISGLFTWGAMLLAVLTLVRYVIYWLEFLALTFTDLLRLPVFDRLMVTQQQTLAPWWLLVAAHLMAIAMFSLLIALRHTLPEIEARAEGLAVRHFNRWIVLPWARIAAIKVTELSEDSQVVLIQASGGLPPSTRFASLLYDGSFKPGVLLTSAISSFEPLLQRVVLEVTRNQSGQVDLDDSPIFQSDAYSPLLFTSMRAAASIDRQIEDIRETNDTTAISTPRLLRAANPMLWLAVLPALLGFAERSIHRALLPSPALIVMCLLIVVIGMIEWPVVALAAETYDEMSGGGEEGHRPFYLYPTTQIPRALPLLGALILTLLGVPALPALLWLGAIGWSFMLAAGLWGTLYDWRGSQLLLGGAIPAIFQMLVLFVYMFALR
;
A
#
# COMPACT_ATOMS: atom_id res chain seq x y z
N MET A 1 -0.54 37.12 -25.85
CA MET A 1 -1.88 36.97 -25.25
C MET A 1 -2.19 35.48 -25.19
N VAL A 2 -2.62 34.94 -24.04
CA VAL A 2 -2.95 33.51 -23.91
C VAL A 2 -4.24 33.24 -24.68
N ALA A 3 -4.17 32.38 -25.69
CA ALA A 3 -5.35 31.86 -26.38
C ALA A 3 -6.11 30.93 -25.44
N GLU A 4 -7.43 30.89 -25.53
CA GLU A 4 -8.23 29.96 -24.74
C GLU A 4 -7.87 28.52 -25.11
N GLN A 5 -7.36 27.75 -24.15
CA GLN A 5 -6.96 26.36 -24.35
C GLN A 5 -7.69 25.46 -23.36
N THR A 6 -8.10 24.29 -23.84
CA THR A 6 -8.76 23.27 -23.01
C THR A 6 -7.84 22.08 -22.87
N HIS A 7 -7.52 21.72 -21.63
CA HIS A 7 -6.67 20.60 -21.26
C HIS A 7 -7.53 19.47 -20.68
N ARG A 8 -7.48 18.30 -21.32
CA ARG A 8 -8.29 17.12 -20.95
C ARG A 8 -7.39 15.92 -20.67
N TYR A 9 -7.87 15.02 -19.84
CA TYR A 9 -7.25 13.71 -19.66
C TYR A 9 -7.65 12.76 -20.81
N PRO A 10 -6.80 11.79 -21.17
CA PRO A 10 -7.14 10.74 -22.11
C PRO A 10 -8.42 10.00 -21.71
N ARG A 11 -9.32 9.76 -22.67
CA ARG A 11 -10.62 9.12 -22.42
C ARG A 11 -10.51 7.75 -21.76
N TRP A 12 -9.47 6.99 -22.06
CA TRP A 12 -9.30 5.66 -21.48
C TRP A 12 -9.07 5.70 -19.95
N ILE A 13 -8.41 6.76 -19.44
CA ILE A 13 -8.21 6.96 -18.00
C ILE A 13 -9.53 7.35 -17.35
N THR A 14 -10.21 8.36 -17.90
CA THR A 14 -11.47 8.86 -17.33
C THR A 14 -12.57 7.80 -17.38
N PHE A 15 -12.68 7.08 -18.49
CA PHE A 15 -13.63 5.98 -18.66
C PHE A 15 -13.40 4.85 -17.66
N SER A 16 -12.14 4.44 -17.43
CA SER A 16 -11.83 3.38 -16.46
C SER A 16 -12.25 3.76 -15.04
N ILE A 17 -11.99 5.02 -14.63
CA ILE A 17 -12.42 5.53 -13.33
C ILE A 17 -13.95 5.62 -13.24
N GLU A 18 -14.61 6.05 -14.32
CA GLU A 18 -16.07 6.12 -14.38
C GLU A 18 -16.74 4.77 -14.23
N VAL A 19 -16.24 3.75 -14.94
CA VAL A 19 -16.72 2.36 -14.85
C VAL A 19 -16.48 1.80 -13.45
N LEU A 20 -15.28 1.99 -12.89
CA LEU A 20 -14.97 1.56 -11.52
C LEU A 20 -15.94 2.19 -10.50
N CYS A 21 -16.15 3.50 -10.61
CA CYS A 21 -17.08 4.23 -9.76
C CYS A 21 -18.52 3.72 -9.91
N ALA A 22 -18.97 3.48 -11.15
CA ALA A 22 -20.31 3.00 -11.44
C ALA A 22 -20.55 1.58 -10.88
N LEU A 23 -19.58 0.68 -11.05
CA LEU A 23 -19.63 -0.67 -10.49
C LEU A 23 -19.63 -0.66 -8.96
N LEU A 24 -18.78 0.17 -8.34
CA LEU A 24 -18.70 0.29 -6.89
C LEU A 24 -20.01 0.82 -6.28
N VAL A 25 -20.54 1.92 -6.85
CA VAL A 25 -21.80 2.52 -6.38
C VAL A 25 -22.97 1.59 -6.68
N GLY A 26 -23.03 0.98 -7.86
CA GLY A 26 -24.09 0.02 -8.22
C GLY A 26 -24.10 -1.20 -7.29
N GLY A 27 -22.93 -1.81 -7.07
CA GLY A 27 -22.79 -2.96 -6.18
C GLY A 27 -23.17 -2.65 -4.73
N THR A 28 -22.69 -1.52 -4.18
CA THR A 28 -23.04 -1.11 -2.81
C THR A 28 -24.50 -0.68 -2.68
N THR A 29 -25.10 -0.07 -3.70
CA THR A 29 -26.53 0.25 -3.73
C THR A 29 -27.39 -1.01 -3.72
N LEU A 30 -27.02 -2.03 -4.49
CA LEU A 30 -27.72 -3.33 -4.48
C LEU A 30 -27.63 -4.01 -3.12
N LEU A 31 -26.45 -3.98 -2.48
CA LEU A 31 -26.25 -4.52 -1.14
C LEU A 31 -27.06 -3.77 -0.07
N ALA A 32 -26.99 -2.44 -0.07
CA ALA A 32 -27.76 -1.60 0.85
C ALA A 32 -29.27 -1.78 0.62
N GLY A 33 -29.73 -1.80 -0.63
CA GLY A 33 -31.13 -2.04 -0.98
C GLY A 33 -31.63 -3.40 -0.50
N ARG A 34 -30.84 -4.47 -0.68
CA ARG A 34 -31.14 -5.80 -0.11
C ARG A 34 -31.27 -5.75 1.41
N ASP A 35 -30.32 -5.16 2.11
CA ASP A 35 -30.29 -5.18 3.56
C ASP A 35 -31.42 -4.30 4.15
N ILE A 36 -31.75 -3.17 3.50
CA ILE A 36 -32.92 -2.35 3.83
C ILE A 36 -34.22 -3.13 3.61
N LEU A 37 -34.36 -3.85 2.49
CA LEU A 37 -35.52 -4.69 2.23
C LEU A 37 -35.67 -5.77 3.31
N ARG A 38 -34.59 -6.46 3.68
CA ARG A 38 -34.58 -7.42 4.80
C ARG A 38 -35.01 -6.79 6.12
N TYR A 39 -34.49 -5.61 6.43
CA TYR A 39 -34.87 -4.88 7.65
C TYR A 39 -36.37 -4.54 7.65
N ILE A 40 -36.89 -3.96 6.57
CA ILE A 40 -38.32 -3.64 6.42
C ILE A 40 -39.16 -4.91 6.57
N TRP A 41 -38.79 -5.99 5.88
CA TRP A 41 -39.50 -7.27 5.94
C TRP A 41 -39.53 -7.88 7.33
N SER A 42 -38.43 -7.78 8.08
CA SER A 42 -38.37 -8.24 9.47
C SER A 42 -39.15 -7.37 10.45
N THR A 43 -39.37 -6.09 10.13
CA THR A 43 -40.05 -5.14 11.01
C THR A 43 -41.56 -5.17 10.84
N TYR A 44 -42.03 -5.39 9.61
CA TYR A 44 -43.46 -5.27 9.27
C TYR A 44 -44.18 -6.60 9.09
N ASP A 45 -43.52 -7.74 9.36
CA ASP A 45 -44.01 -9.10 9.11
C ASP A 45 -44.66 -9.25 7.72
N LEU A 46 -43.84 -9.67 6.74
CA LEU A 46 -44.24 -9.82 5.34
C LEU A 46 -45.53 -10.66 5.21
N ASP A 47 -46.63 -10.02 4.82
CA ASP A 47 -47.85 -10.74 4.43
C ASP A 47 -47.62 -11.45 3.08
N LEU A 48 -47.30 -12.73 3.18
CA LEU A 48 -47.08 -13.61 2.02
C LEU A 48 -48.36 -13.82 1.20
N SER A 49 -49.52 -13.27 1.57
CA SER A 49 -50.74 -13.31 0.75
C SER A 49 -50.53 -12.70 -0.65
N ILE A 50 -49.62 -11.74 -0.79
CA ILE A 50 -49.22 -11.12 -2.07
C ILE A 50 -48.56 -12.13 -3.03
N SER A 51 -47.94 -13.19 -2.50
CA SER A 51 -47.33 -14.27 -3.31
C SER A 51 -48.36 -15.03 -4.17
N ARG A 52 -49.65 -14.98 -3.81
CA ARG A 52 -50.73 -15.55 -4.65
C ARG A 52 -50.89 -14.83 -5.99
N TYR A 53 -50.50 -13.56 -6.07
CA TYR A 53 -50.63 -12.76 -7.29
C TYR A 53 -49.32 -12.68 -8.09
N LEU A 54 -48.17 -12.83 -7.43
CA LEU A 54 -46.85 -12.80 -8.07
C LEU A 54 -46.02 -14.03 -7.65
N PRO A 55 -46.06 -15.14 -8.41
CA PRO A 55 -45.40 -16.39 -8.03
C PRO A 55 -43.86 -16.29 -7.96
N TRP A 56 -43.25 -15.36 -8.70
CA TRP A 56 -41.82 -15.08 -8.66
C TRP A 56 -41.38 -14.28 -7.41
N PHE A 57 -42.32 -13.68 -6.68
CA PHE A 57 -42.02 -12.90 -5.47
C PHE A 57 -41.46 -13.80 -4.36
N THR A 58 -41.98 -15.02 -4.24
CA THR A 58 -41.50 -16.03 -3.29
C THR A 58 -40.05 -16.45 -3.56
N ASP A 59 -39.66 -16.60 -4.82
CA ASP A 59 -38.28 -16.95 -5.20
C ASP A 59 -37.32 -15.80 -4.92
N VAL A 60 -37.76 -14.56 -5.18
CA VAL A 60 -36.98 -13.35 -4.87
C VAL A 60 -36.82 -13.18 -3.36
N VAL A 61 -37.88 -13.34 -2.57
CA VAL A 61 -37.85 -13.23 -1.11
C VAL A 61 -36.98 -14.34 -0.49
N THR A 62 -37.03 -15.57 -1.01
CA THR A 62 -36.19 -16.67 -0.51
C THR A 62 -34.72 -16.53 -0.91
N ALA A 63 -34.43 -16.13 -2.15
CA ALA A 63 -33.08 -15.82 -2.61
C ALA A 63 -32.47 -14.63 -1.84
N LEU A 64 -33.27 -13.60 -1.56
CA LEU A 64 -32.85 -12.47 -0.75
C LEU A 64 -32.85 -12.79 0.74
N GLY A 65 -33.65 -13.73 1.25
CA GLY A 65 -33.69 -14.12 2.67
C GLY A 65 -32.48 -14.93 3.11
N GLY A 66 -31.83 -15.66 2.19
CA GLY A 66 -30.61 -16.40 2.47
C GLY A 66 -30.81 -17.51 3.49
N GLY A 67 -31.70 -18.47 3.22
CA GLY A 67 -31.76 -19.81 3.84
C GLY A 67 -31.99 -19.93 5.35
N ALA A 68 -31.75 -18.90 6.15
CA ALA A 68 -31.89 -18.94 7.60
C ALA A 68 -33.10 -18.12 8.04
N THR A 69 -34.11 -18.83 8.54
CA THR A 69 -35.29 -18.33 9.27
C THR A 69 -34.91 -17.71 10.62
N ASN A 70 -33.87 -16.87 10.67
CA ASN A 70 -33.56 -16.10 11.85
C ASN A 70 -34.51 -14.89 11.90
N HIS A 71 -35.70 -15.09 12.47
CA HIS A 71 -36.56 -14.03 13.00
C HIS A 71 -35.95 -13.33 14.23
N GLY A 72 -34.61 -13.16 14.24
CA GLY A 72 -33.94 -12.32 15.22
C GLY A 72 -34.10 -10.87 14.81
N LEU A 73 -34.68 -10.06 15.70
CA LEU A 73 -34.86 -8.61 15.56
C LEU A 73 -33.66 -7.97 14.85
N PHE A 74 -33.82 -7.61 13.57
CA PHE A 74 -32.83 -6.79 12.89
C PHE A 74 -32.84 -5.42 13.56
N SER A 75 -31.80 -5.14 14.35
CA SER A 75 -31.56 -3.80 14.89
C SER A 75 -31.23 -2.84 13.74
N PRO A 76 -31.59 -1.54 13.83
CA PRO A 76 -31.09 -0.51 12.90
C PRO A 76 -29.56 -0.51 12.75
N THR A 77 -28.83 -0.97 13.77
CA THR A 77 -27.37 -1.12 13.73
C THR A 77 -26.89 -2.18 12.74
N ALA A 78 -27.73 -3.15 12.35
CA ALA A 78 -27.41 -4.15 11.34
C ALA A 78 -27.35 -3.56 9.91
N LEU A 79 -27.97 -2.40 9.67
CA LEU A 79 -27.86 -1.66 8.40
C LEU A 79 -26.58 -0.82 8.31
N LEU A 80 -25.92 -0.58 9.45
CA LEU A 80 -24.79 0.33 9.54
C LEU A 80 -23.64 -0.09 8.59
N PRO A 81 -23.25 -1.38 8.49
CA PRO A 81 -22.19 -1.79 7.58
C PRO A 81 -22.52 -1.50 6.10
N SER A 82 -23.73 -1.82 5.63
CA SER A 82 -24.10 -1.65 4.22
C SER A 82 -24.33 -0.18 3.86
N LEU A 83 -24.91 0.61 4.74
CA LEU A 83 -25.02 2.06 4.58
C LEU A 83 -23.65 2.75 4.61
N THR A 84 -22.74 2.29 5.47
CA THR A 84 -21.36 2.80 5.51
C THR A 84 -20.64 2.50 4.19
N TRP A 85 -20.77 1.29 3.66
CA TRP A 85 -20.22 0.93 2.35
C TRP A 85 -20.78 1.79 1.22
N TRP A 86 -22.09 2.01 1.22
CA TRP A 86 -22.74 2.85 0.23
C TRP A 86 -22.27 4.31 0.31
N MET A 87 -22.18 4.87 1.53
CA MET A 87 -21.66 6.23 1.75
C MET A 87 -20.18 6.35 1.34
N LEU A 88 -19.35 5.37 1.69
CA LEU A 88 -17.93 5.33 1.30
C LEU A 88 -17.77 5.21 -0.22
N ALA A 89 -18.59 4.38 -0.88
CA ALA A 89 -18.57 4.24 -2.33
C ALA A 89 -18.97 5.55 -3.04
N LEU A 90 -19.99 6.24 -2.54
CA LEU A 90 -20.39 7.55 -3.05
C LEU A 90 -19.30 8.60 -2.83
N LEU A 91 -18.71 8.64 -1.62
CA LEU A 91 -17.61 9.56 -1.29
C LEU A 91 -16.40 9.30 -2.18
N PHE A 92 -15.99 8.05 -2.33
CA PHE A 92 -14.89 7.64 -3.20
C PHE A 92 -15.19 8.01 -4.65
N SER A 93 -16.41 7.71 -5.14
CA SER A 93 -16.80 8.05 -6.52
C SER A 93 -16.76 9.56 -6.77
N LEU A 94 -17.23 10.36 -5.80
CA LEU A 94 -17.17 11.81 -5.87
C LEU A 94 -15.72 12.31 -5.89
N LEU A 95 -14.84 11.75 -5.04
CA LEU A 95 -13.43 12.15 -4.99
C LEU A 95 -12.65 11.74 -6.25
N ALA A 96 -12.84 10.50 -6.70
CA ALA A 96 -12.11 9.92 -7.83
C ALA A 96 -12.55 10.51 -9.18
N ARG A 97 -13.85 10.81 -9.36
CA ARG A 97 -14.31 11.49 -10.58
C ARG A 97 -13.82 12.93 -10.67
N ASN A 98 -13.65 13.61 -9.54
CA ASN A 98 -13.22 15.00 -9.49
C ASN A 98 -11.70 15.17 -9.27
N SER A 99 -10.93 14.08 -9.16
CA SER A 99 -9.47 14.16 -9.00
C SER A 99 -8.73 14.44 -10.33
N LEU A 100 -9.40 14.24 -11.47
CA LEU A 100 -8.88 14.50 -12.81
C LEU A 100 -9.74 15.55 -13.53
N PRO A 101 -9.77 16.81 -13.06
CA PRO A 101 -10.64 17.83 -13.62
C PRO A 101 -10.17 18.29 -15.01
N THR A 102 -11.11 18.58 -15.92
CA THR A 102 -10.80 19.33 -17.14
C THR A 102 -10.46 20.77 -16.77
N ILE A 103 -9.41 21.32 -17.39
CA ILE A 103 -8.96 22.69 -17.12
C ILE A 103 -9.06 23.51 -18.40
N ARG A 104 -9.70 24.67 -18.33
CA ARG A 104 -9.63 25.68 -19.40
C ARG A 104 -8.87 26.89 -18.91
N THR A 105 -7.89 27.33 -19.69
CA THR A 105 -7.10 28.52 -19.38
C THR A 105 -7.56 29.68 -20.25
N SER A 106 -7.62 30.88 -19.67
CA SER A 106 -8.01 32.10 -20.36
C SER A 106 -7.20 33.29 -19.81
N PRO A 107 -7.18 34.44 -20.50
CA PRO A 107 -6.55 35.65 -19.98
C PRO A 107 -7.10 36.15 -18.65
N ARG A 108 -8.36 35.82 -18.32
CA ARG A 108 -9.03 36.27 -17.09
C ARG A 108 -8.79 35.35 -15.89
N GLY A 109 -8.40 34.10 -16.14
CA GLY A 109 -8.26 33.06 -15.12
C GLY A 109 -8.37 31.67 -15.72
N MET A 110 -8.56 30.69 -14.85
CA MET A 110 -8.81 29.31 -15.22
C MET A 110 -10.22 28.86 -14.82
N LEU A 111 -10.81 27.98 -15.63
CA LEU A 111 -12.03 27.26 -15.29
C LEU A 111 -11.65 25.81 -14.99
N VAL A 112 -12.03 25.33 -13.80
CA VAL A 112 -11.81 23.95 -13.37
C VAL A 112 -13.15 23.23 -13.33
N GLU A 113 -13.25 22.11 -14.02
CA GLU A 113 -14.45 21.27 -13.98
C GLU A 113 -14.60 20.60 -12.61
N PHE A 114 -15.77 20.75 -11.99
CA PHE A 114 -16.10 20.09 -10.73
C PHE A 114 -17.59 19.75 -10.69
N SER A 115 -17.90 18.47 -10.44
CA SER A 115 -19.26 17.96 -10.30
C SER A 115 -20.20 18.33 -11.47
N GLY A 116 -19.68 18.31 -12.71
CA GLY A 116 -20.43 18.67 -13.93
C GLY A 116 -20.64 20.17 -14.16
N GLY A 117 -20.05 21.03 -13.32
CA GLY A 117 -20.01 22.48 -13.49
C GLY A 117 -18.58 23.02 -13.67
N TRP A 118 -18.47 24.33 -13.90
CA TRP A 118 -17.18 25.02 -14.02
C TRP A 118 -16.98 25.99 -12.85
N LEU A 119 -15.85 25.85 -12.16
CA LEU A 119 -15.42 26.75 -11.10
C LEU A 119 -14.45 27.80 -11.68
N PRO A 120 -14.80 29.10 -11.66
CA PRO A 120 -13.90 30.17 -12.09
C PRO A 120 -12.88 30.49 -11.00
N ILE A 121 -11.60 30.37 -11.34
CA ILE A 121 -10.48 30.67 -10.48
C ILE A 121 -9.68 31.78 -11.15
N PRO A 122 -9.76 33.03 -10.66
CA PRO A 122 -8.97 34.12 -11.22
C PRO A 122 -7.49 33.92 -10.85
N TRP A 123 -6.59 34.37 -11.73
CA TRP A 123 -5.14 34.21 -11.56
C TRP A 123 -4.62 34.76 -10.22
N GLU A 124 -5.21 35.86 -9.75
CA GLU A 124 -4.88 36.51 -8.47
C GLU A 124 -5.29 35.72 -7.22
N SER A 125 -6.13 34.69 -7.37
CA SER A 125 -6.57 33.84 -6.27
C SER A 125 -5.68 32.62 -6.06
N LEU A 126 -4.78 32.31 -7.01
CA LEU A 126 -3.78 31.27 -6.84
C LEU A 126 -2.74 31.73 -5.83
N THR A 127 -2.53 30.92 -4.80
CA THR A 127 -1.67 31.25 -3.65
C THR A 127 -0.37 30.48 -3.66
N ALA A 128 -0.40 29.22 -4.11
CA ALA A 128 0.78 28.38 -4.23
C ALA A 128 0.55 27.32 -5.32
N ILE A 129 1.61 27.03 -6.07
CA ILE A 129 1.69 25.86 -6.93
C ILE A 129 2.78 24.97 -6.35
N LYS A 130 2.38 23.80 -5.87
CA LYS A 130 3.30 22.81 -5.30
C LYS A 130 3.49 21.70 -6.29
N VAL A 131 4.73 21.28 -6.47
CA VAL A 131 5.09 20.19 -7.37
C VAL A 131 5.48 18.99 -6.52
N THR A 132 4.91 17.83 -6.84
CA THR A 132 5.47 16.54 -6.45
C THR A 132 5.96 15.87 -7.70
N GLU A 133 7.27 15.70 -7.77
CA GLU A 133 7.95 14.99 -8.84
C GLU A 133 8.15 13.54 -8.43
N ASP A 134 8.03 12.65 -9.41
CA ASP A 134 8.51 11.29 -9.29
C ASP A 134 10.06 11.27 -9.30
N PHE A 135 10.63 10.18 -8.82
CA PHE A 135 12.05 9.96 -8.63
C PHE A 135 12.89 10.04 -9.92
N GLY A 136 12.28 9.83 -11.09
CA GLY A 136 12.90 10.05 -12.40
C GLY A 136 12.60 11.42 -13.03
N ALA A 137 11.96 12.34 -12.32
CA ALA A 137 11.48 13.64 -12.82
C ALA A 137 10.52 13.56 -14.04
N GLU A 138 9.97 12.39 -14.37
CA GLU A 138 9.10 12.19 -15.54
C GLU A 138 7.61 12.43 -15.25
N ARG A 139 7.18 12.19 -14.01
CA ARG A 139 5.77 12.25 -13.62
C ARG A 139 5.56 13.28 -12.52
N PHE A 140 4.53 14.10 -12.71
CA PHE A 140 4.27 15.26 -11.85
C PHE A 140 2.84 15.20 -11.32
N VAL A 141 2.70 15.48 -10.03
CA VAL A 141 1.41 15.86 -9.43
C VAL A 141 1.56 17.28 -8.91
N LEU A 142 0.86 18.20 -9.57
CA LEU A 142 0.77 19.59 -9.15
C LEU A 142 -0.43 19.76 -8.23
N PHE A 143 -0.22 20.46 -7.13
CA PHE A 143 -1.30 20.94 -6.28
C PHE A 143 -1.36 22.46 -6.33
N ALA A 144 -2.46 22.96 -6.90
CA ALA A 144 -2.74 24.39 -7.00
C ALA A 144 -3.64 24.80 -5.82
N GLU A 145 -3.12 25.64 -4.92
CA GLU A 145 -3.88 26.23 -3.81
C GLU A 145 -4.54 27.52 -4.26
N ALA A 146 -5.85 27.64 -4.07
CA ALA A 146 -6.57 28.88 -4.34
C ALA A 146 -7.25 29.44 -3.07
N SER A 147 -7.62 30.72 -3.11
CA SER A 147 -8.31 31.38 -2.00
C SER A 147 -9.68 30.74 -1.70
N LYS A 148 -10.20 31.02 -0.50
CA LYS A 148 -11.38 30.32 0.04
C LYS A 148 -12.63 30.54 -0.82
N ASP A 149 -12.76 31.66 -1.52
CA ASP A 149 -14.04 32.04 -2.12
C ASP A 149 -14.31 31.35 -3.47
N TYR A 150 -13.29 30.79 -4.11
CA TYR A 150 -13.40 30.19 -5.45
C TYR A 150 -13.42 28.64 -5.45
N LEU A 151 -13.12 28.01 -4.31
CA LEU A 151 -13.09 26.55 -4.17
C LEU A 151 -14.07 26.06 -3.10
N THR A 152 -14.74 24.95 -3.38
CA THR A 152 -15.72 24.33 -2.47
C THR A 152 -15.04 23.68 -1.25
N GLY A 153 -15.82 23.34 -0.22
CA GLY A 153 -15.32 22.61 0.95
C GLY A 153 -14.64 21.27 0.62
N TRP A 154 -15.08 20.61 -0.46
CA TRP A 154 -14.51 19.35 -0.94
C TRP A 154 -13.04 19.46 -1.35
N HIS A 155 -12.61 20.63 -1.82
CA HIS A 155 -11.22 20.88 -2.20
C HIS A 155 -10.24 20.85 -1.01
N ARG A 156 -10.76 20.84 0.23
CA ARG A 156 -9.93 20.58 1.43
C ARG A 156 -9.45 19.14 1.50
N LEU A 157 -10.21 18.18 0.94
CA LEU A 157 -9.80 16.78 0.90
C LEU A 157 -8.58 16.59 0.02
N TYR A 158 -8.48 17.31 -1.11
CA TYR A 158 -7.27 17.28 -1.94
C TYR A 158 -6.05 17.87 -1.20
N GLY A 159 -6.23 18.97 -0.45
CA GLY A 159 -5.16 19.48 0.42
C GLY A 159 -4.77 18.53 1.56
N PHE A 160 -5.74 17.78 2.09
CA PHE A 160 -5.52 16.77 3.12
C PHE A 160 -4.78 15.56 2.54
N LEU A 161 -5.19 15.07 1.38
CA LEU A 161 -4.50 13.99 0.66
C LEU A 161 -3.10 14.42 0.24
N TYR A 162 -2.91 15.67 -0.18
CA TYR A 162 -1.61 16.16 -0.62
C TYR A 162 -0.65 16.40 0.56
N ARG A 163 -1.05 16.99 1.69
CA ARG A 163 -0.09 17.28 2.79
C ARG A 163 -0.71 17.29 4.18
N PHE A 164 -1.79 16.56 4.39
CA PHE A 164 -2.59 16.61 5.62
C PHE A 164 -2.98 18.04 6.00
N SER A 165 -3.14 18.92 4.99
CA SER A 165 -3.47 20.33 5.19
C SER A 165 -4.93 20.60 4.82
N LEU A 166 -5.68 21.34 5.63
CA LEU A 166 -7.07 21.69 5.31
C LEU A 166 -7.20 22.88 4.34
N ARG A 167 -6.15 23.15 3.56
CA ARG A 167 -6.16 24.18 2.51
C ARG A 167 -6.93 23.68 1.30
N ARG A 168 -7.61 24.60 0.61
CA ARG A 168 -8.41 24.28 -0.58
C ARG A 168 -7.50 24.32 -1.81
N GLY A 169 -7.49 23.24 -2.56
CA GLY A 169 -6.79 23.16 -3.84
C GLY A 169 -7.30 22.01 -4.68
N PHE A 170 -6.77 21.88 -5.90
CA PHE A 170 -7.07 20.79 -6.82
C PHE A 170 -5.77 20.20 -7.37
N LEU A 171 -5.87 18.96 -7.85
CA LEU A 171 -4.75 18.18 -8.35
C LEU A 171 -4.71 18.25 -9.88
N ILE A 172 -3.51 18.39 -10.43
CA ILE A 172 -3.23 18.27 -11.86
C ILE A 172 -2.12 17.23 -12.02
N THR A 173 -2.37 16.17 -12.78
CA THR A 173 -1.38 15.13 -13.02
C THR A 173 -0.77 15.28 -14.41
N SER A 174 0.45 14.76 -14.62
CA SER A 174 1.15 14.82 -15.90
C SER A 174 0.44 14.11 -17.05
N ALA A 175 -0.57 13.28 -16.76
CA ALA A 175 -1.39 12.60 -17.76
C ALA A 175 -2.33 13.54 -18.54
N ILE A 176 -2.45 14.81 -18.14
CA ILE A 176 -3.29 15.79 -18.85
C ILE A 176 -2.66 16.20 -20.18
N GLN A 177 -3.47 16.43 -21.21
CA GLN A 177 -2.99 16.89 -22.51
C GLN A 177 -2.25 18.23 -22.40
N ASN A 178 -1.06 18.29 -23.02
CA ASN A 178 -0.20 19.47 -23.04
C ASN A 178 0.11 20.01 -21.62
N PHE A 179 0.55 19.09 -20.74
CA PHE A 179 0.90 19.40 -19.35
C PHE A 179 1.94 20.52 -19.24
N ASP A 180 3.06 20.44 -19.98
CA ASP A 180 4.12 21.46 -19.92
C ASP A 180 3.63 22.84 -20.36
N GLY A 181 2.77 22.89 -21.38
CA GLY A 181 2.12 24.12 -21.83
C GLY A 181 1.21 24.72 -20.77
N LEU A 182 0.46 23.89 -20.04
CA LEU A 182 -0.37 24.31 -18.92
C LEU A 182 0.47 24.89 -17.77
N VAL A 183 1.56 24.23 -17.39
CA VAL A 183 2.47 24.70 -16.32
C VAL A 183 3.10 26.03 -16.67
N LYS A 184 3.62 26.17 -17.90
CA LYS A 184 4.17 27.44 -18.39
C LYS A 184 3.14 28.56 -18.38
N THR A 185 1.90 28.26 -18.77
CA THR A 185 0.80 29.22 -18.76
C THR A 185 0.45 29.65 -17.33
N LEU A 186 0.33 28.69 -16.40
CA LEU A 186 0.06 28.95 -14.98
C LEU A 186 1.12 29.90 -14.41
N LEU A 187 2.41 29.57 -14.55
CA LEU A 187 3.51 30.37 -13.98
C LEU A 187 3.61 31.76 -14.60
N SER A 188 3.56 31.85 -15.94
CA SER A 188 3.71 33.13 -16.65
C SER A 188 2.55 34.10 -16.38
N GLU A 189 1.31 33.61 -16.30
CA GLU A 189 0.14 34.43 -16.00
C GLU A 189 0.09 34.82 -14.52
N THR A 190 0.44 33.92 -13.58
CA THR A 190 0.53 34.28 -12.16
C THR A 190 1.61 35.33 -11.91
N ASP A 191 2.77 35.23 -12.56
CA ASP A 191 3.85 36.22 -12.44
C ASP A 191 3.49 37.55 -13.08
N ARG A 192 2.74 37.55 -14.19
CA ARG A 192 2.23 38.78 -14.82
C ARG A 192 1.26 39.50 -13.89
N VAL A 193 0.33 38.75 -13.29
CA VAL A 193 -0.70 39.31 -12.41
C VAL A 193 -0.11 39.76 -11.07
N ALA A 194 0.85 39.02 -10.51
CA ALA A 194 1.57 39.43 -9.30
C ALA A 194 2.32 40.76 -9.51
N ARG A 195 2.98 40.93 -10.67
CA ARG A 195 3.64 42.19 -11.06
C ARG A 195 2.64 43.34 -11.29
N ALA A 196 1.48 43.05 -11.87
CA ALA A 196 0.46 44.07 -12.14
C ALA A 196 -0.28 44.55 -10.88
N LEU A 197 -0.42 43.69 -9.85
CA LEU A 197 -1.14 43.98 -8.61
C LEU A 197 -0.24 44.45 -7.46
N ASP A 198 1.06 44.65 -7.71
CA ASP A 198 2.07 45.07 -6.71
C ASP A 198 2.04 44.22 -5.42
N ARG A 199 1.62 42.95 -5.54
CA ARG A 199 1.53 42.01 -4.42
C ARG A 199 2.90 41.37 -4.19
N ILE A 200 3.41 41.50 -2.96
CA ILE A 200 4.71 40.96 -2.51
C ILE A 200 4.77 39.41 -2.55
N ASN A 201 3.62 38.72 -2.55
CA ASN A 201 3.56 37.26 -2.61
C ASN A 201 3.45 36.78 -4.06
N THR A 202 4.57 36.71 -4.76
CA THR A 202 4.64 35.95 -6.03
C THR A 202 4.31 34.48 -5.75
N VAL A 203 3.51 33.86 -6.62
CA VAL A 203 3.19 32.43 -6.54
C VAL A 203 4.47 31.68 -6.89
N LYS A 204 5.30 31.39 -5.89
CA LYS A 204 6.54 30.63 -6.10
C LYS A 204 6.21 29.17 -6.36
N LEU A 205 6.82 28.59 -7.39
CA LEU A 205 6.86 27.15 -7.58
C LEU A 205 7.58 26.55 -6.37
N GLN A 206 6.84 25.81 -5.55
CA GLN A 206 7.36 25.26 -4.30
C GLN A 206 7.72 23.78 -4.48
N GLU A 207 8.82 23.51 -5.19
CA GLU A 207 9.40 22.16 -5.37
C GLU A 207 9.82 21.53 -4.02
N ASN A 208 10.23 22.38 -3.07
CA ASN A 208 10.56 21.97 -1.71
C ASN A 208 9.36 21.44 -0.89
N THR A 209 8.14 21.51 -1.44
CA THR A 209 6.87 21.31 -0.72
C THR A 209 6.02 20.19 -1.32
N ALA A 210 6.69 19.14 -1.78
CA ALA A 210 6.05 17.93 -2.29
C ALA A 210 5.21 17.20 -1.23
N SER A 211 4.23 16.43 -1.71
CA SER A 211 3.34 15.62 -0.90
C SER A 211 4.03 14.35 -0.39
N PRO A 212 3.98 14.04 0.92
CA PRO A 212 4.49 12.75 1.41
C PRO A 212 3.69 11.56 0.89
N LEU A 213 2.37 11.70 0.72
CA LEU A 213 1.49 10.64 0.20
C LEU A 213 1.74 10.39 -1.29
N PHE A 214 1.76 11.44 -2.11
CA PHE A 214 2.04 11.26 -3.54
C PHE A 214 3.51 10.90 -3.79
N ARG A 215 4.47 11.35 -2.98
CA ARG A 215 5.83 10.81 -3.02
C ARG A 215 5.85 9.32 -2.74
N PHE A 216 5.18 8.88 -1.69
CA PHE A 216 5.08 7.45 -1.39
C PHE A 216 4.39 6.65 -2.51
N MET A 217 3.33 7.21 -3.12
CA MET A 217 2.59 6.54 -4.20
C MET A 217 3.31 6.57 -5.56
N LEU A 218 4.01 7.65 -5.89
CA LEU A 218 4.76 7.80 -7.15
C LEU A 218 6.08 7.04 -7.08
N GLY A 219 6.76 7.06 -5.92
CA GLY A 219 7.98 6.31 -5.69
C GLY A 219 8.39 6.36 -4.20
N PRO A 220 8.20 5.28 -3.42
CA PRO A 220 8.54 5.25 -1.98
C PRO A 220 9.99 5.64 -1.69
N ALA A 221 10.91 5.45 -2.64
CA ALA A 221 12.30 5.89 -2.57
C ALA A 221 12.46 7.41 -2.37
N SER A 222 11.60 8.23 -3.00
CA SER A 222 11.63 9.70 -2.90
C SER A 222 11.29 10.24 -1.50
N PHE A 223 10.66 9.40 -0.65
CA PHE A 223 10.43 9.71 0.76
C PHE A 223 11.72 9.56 1.59
N PHE A 224 12.63 8.67 1.17
CA PHE A 224 13.87 8.34 1.88
C PHE A 224 15.11 9.07 1.34
N SER A 225 14.99 9.91 0.29
CA SER A 225 16.13 10.45 -0.46
C SER A 225 16.56 11.89 -0.14
N ARG A 226 15.93 12.61 0.79
CA ARG A 226 16.24 14.04 0.95
C ARG A 226 17.52 14.29 1.78
N ARG A 227 18.59 14.73 1.10
CA ARG A 227 19.59 15.68 1.60
C ARG A 227 18.92 17.06 1.75
N ASP A 228 18.97 17.67 2.92
CA ASP A 228 18.61 19.09 3.01
C ASP A 228 19.72 19.91 2.37
N SER A 229 19.39 20.68 1.32
CA SER A 229 20.32 21.58 0.61
C SER A 229 20.97 22.64 1.53
N SER A 230 20.46 22.79 2.76
CA SER A 230 21.07 23.62 3.80
C SER A 230 22.23 22.94 4.54
N GLU A 231 22.41 21.62 4.41
CA GLU A 231 23.56 20.89 4.97
C GLU A 231 24.74 20.78 3.98
N GLU A 232 24.54 21.04 2.69
CA GLU A 232 25.63 21.15 1.69
C GLU A 232 26.59 22.33 1.97
N GLY A 233 26.22 23.25 2.87
CA GLY A 233 27.06 24.36 3.29
C GLY A 233 28.07 24.04 4.40
N VAL A 234 28.03 22.86 5.01
CA VAL A 234 29.05 22.48 6.00
C VAL A 234 30.23 21.86 5.28
N ALA A 235 31.18 22.72 4.91
CA ALA A 235 32.47 22.32 4.34
C ALA A 235 33.09 21.17 5.16
N PHE A 236 33.31 20.05 4.48
CA PHE A 236 33.98 18.88 5.00
C PHE A 236 35.39 19.25 5.50
N SER A 237 35.60 19.23 6.82
CA SER A 237 36.94 19.13 7.38
C SER A 237 37.34 17.66 7.41
N ALA A 238 38.20 17.24 6.47
CA ALA A 238 38.85 15.93 6.43
C ALA A 238 39.90 15.79 7.57
N GLY A 239 39.45 15.90 8.82
CA GLY A 239 40.24 15.55 10.00
C GLY A 239 39.83 14.17 10.52
N PRO A 240 40.73 13.41 11.16
CA PRO A 240 40.35 12.16 11.82
C PRO A 240 39.39 12.49 12.97
N VAL A 241 38.09 12.31 12.72
CA VAL A 241 37.07 12.46 13.76
C VAL A 241 37.25 11.29 14.73
N SER A 242 37.98 11.49 15.81
CA SER A 242 38.27 10.47 16.83
C SER A 242 37.08 10.20 17.77
N GLY A 243 35.86 10.57 17.35
CA GLY A 243 34.64 10.51 18.14
C GLY A 243 33.56 9.63 17.49
N PRO A 244 32.55 9.20 18.27
CA PRO A 244 31.46 8.41 17.73
C PRO A 244 30.66 9.20 16.68
N ILE A 245 30.47 8.61 15.51
CA ILE A 245 29.63 9.18 14.46
C ILE A 245 28.21 8.69 14.68
N ARG A 246 27.29 9.60 15.00
CA ARG A 246 25.89 9.29 15.27
C ARG A 246 25.00 9.56 14.06
N GLY A 247 24.21 8.57 13.67
CA GLY A 247 23.14 8.69 12.70
C GLY A 247 21.77 8.67 13.37
N SER A 248 20.94 9.66 13.04
CA SER A 248 19.54 9.73 13.47
C SER A 248 18.63 10.15 12.31
N TYR A 249 17.41 9.62 12.29
CA TYR A 249 16.43 9.96 11.27
C TYR A 249 15.75 11.31 11.56
N PRO A 250 15.42 12.10 10.52
CA PRO A 250 14.66 13.34 10.67
C PRO A 250 13.38 13.13 11.49
N ALA A 251 13.05 14.10 12.34
CA ALA A 251 11.88 14.07 13.23
C ALA A 251 10.55 13.77 12.52
N ARG A 252 10.45 14.07 11.22
CA ARG A 252 9.27 13.77 10.39
C ARG A 252 9.11 12.28 10.12
N ILE A 253 10.20 11.59 9.79
CA ILE A 253 10.20 10.15 9.51
C ILE A 253 10.01 9.41 10.82
N SER A 254 10.83 9.69 11.83
CA SER A 254 10.69 9.06 13.15
C SER A 254 9.31 9.37 13.77
N GLY A 255 8.80 10.59 13.59
CA GLY A 255 7.45 10.99 13.98
C GLY A 255 6.36 10.16 13.30
N LEU A 256 6.42 9.95 11.98
CA LEU A 256 5.43 9.15 11.24
C LEU A 256 5.39 7.71 11.76
N PHE A 257 6.55 7.06 11.92
CA PHE A 257 6.63 5.70 12.45
C PHE A 257 6.17 5.63 13.91
N THR A 258 6.50 6.62 14.73
CA THR A 258 6.09 6.67 16.15
C THR A 258 4.59 6.88 16.29
N TRP A 259 3.99 7.82 15.55
CA TRP A 259 2.55 8.06 15.54
C TRP A 259 1.79 6.86 14.96
N GLY A 260 2.29 6.26 13.89
CA GLY A 260 1.73 5.04 13.30
C GLY A 260 1.74 3.89 14.30
N ALA A 261 2.88 3.64 14.96
CA ALA A 261 2.99 2.62 16.00
C ALA A 261 2.10 2.93 17.22
N MET A 262 1.99 4.20 17.64
CA MET A 262 1.13 4.61 18.74
C MET A 262 -0.35 4.37 18.41
N LEU A 263 -0.80 4.79 17.23
CA LEU A 263 -2.16 4.54 16.77
C LEU A 263 -2.46 3.05 16.70
N LEU A 264 -1.53 2.27 16.16
CA LEU A 264 -1.65 0.82 16.05
C LEU A 264 -1.73 0.14 17.44
N ALA A 265 -0.92 0.61 18.40
CA ALA A 265 -0.95 0.13 19.79
C ALA A 265 -2.27 0.47 20.49
N VAL A 266 -2.77 1.70 20.32
CA VAL A 266 -4.06 2.13 20.89
C VAL A 266 -5.20 1.29 20.31
N LEU A 267 -5.26 1.10 18.99
CA LEU A 267 -6.29 0.28 18.35
C LEU A 267 -6.22 -1.19 18.80
N THR A 268 -5.02 -1.74 18.93
CA THR A 268 -4.80 -3.11 19.44
C THR A 268 -5.30 -3.23 20.88
N LEU A 269 -4.99 -2.25 21.74
CA LEU A 269 -5.44 -2.24 23.14
C LEU A 269 -6.97 -2.14 23.23
N VAL A 270 -7.58 -1.23 22.46
CA VAL A 270 -9.05 -1.09 22.41
C VAL A 270 -9.69 -2.41 21.99
N ARG A 271 -9.19 -3.05 20.93
CA ARG A 271 -9.71 -4.33 20.45
C ARG A 271 -9.51 -5.46 21.47
N TYR A 272 -8.37 -5.49 22.16
CA TYR A 272 -8.09 -6.45 23.22
C TYR A 272 -9.08 -6.31 24.39
N VAL A 273 -9.36 -5.07 24.82
CA VAL A 273 -10.36 -4.79 25.86
C VAL A 273 -11.75 -5.21 25.41
N ILE A 274 -12.13 -4.97 24.14
CA ILE A 274 -13.42 -5.40 23.60
C ILE A 274 -13.60 -6.92 23.73
N TYR A 275 -12.60 -7.73 23.35
CA TYR A 275 -12.70 -9.18 23.51
C TYR A 275 -12.87 -9.63 24.96
N TRP A 276 -12.20 -8.96 25.90
CA TRP A 276 -12.39 -9.22 27.33
C TRP A 276 -13.79 -8.87 27.80
N LEU A 277 -14.33 -7.73 27.35
CA LEU A 277 -15.69 -7.33 27.67
C LEU A 277 -16.71 -8.30 27.08
N GLU A 278 -16.54 -8.73 25.82
CA GLU A 278 -17.39 -9.74 25.17
C GLU A 278 -17.35 -11.07 25.92
N PHE A 279 -16.17 -11.53 26.32
CA PHE A 279 -15.99 -12.73 27.14
C PHE A 279 -16.72 -12.62 28.49
N LEU A 280 -16.57 -11.49 29.18
CA LEU A 280 -17.24 -11.24 30.47
C LEU A 280 -18.76 -11.17 30.30
N ALA A 281 -19.26 -10.54 29.24
CA ALA A 281 -20.70 -10.45 28.95
C ALA A 281 -21.32 -11.83 28.72
N LEU A 282 -20.59 -12.70 28.00
CA LEU A 282 -21.01 -14.08 27.73
C LEU A 282 -20.92 -14.99 28.96
N THR A 283 -19.92 -14.78 29.82
CA THR A 283 -19.71 -15.60 31.03
C THR A 283 -20.68 -15.19 32.15
N PHE A 284 -20.94 -13.88 32.28
CA PHE A 284 -21.83 -13.31 33.29
C PHE A 284 -22.94 -12.50 32.60
N THR A 285 -24.04 -13.18 32.27
CA THR A 285 -25.17 -12.59 31.54
C THR A 285 -25.81 -11.39 32.24
N ASP A 286 -25.69 -11.30 33.58
CA ASP A 286 -26.16 -10.13 34.34
C ASP A 286 -25.44 -8.82 33.95
N LEU A 287 -24.21 -8.90 33.46
CA LEU A 287 -23.44 -7.73 32.99
C LEU A 287 -24.05 -7.10 31.74
N LEU A 288 -24.80 -7.86 30.92
CA LEU A 288 -25.45 -7.33 29.70
C LEU A 288 -26.47 -6.22 30.02
N ARG A 289 -26.95 -6.12 31.26
CA ARG A 289 -27.86 -5.04 31.70
C ARG A 289 -27.18 -3.69 31.86
N LEU A 290 -25.84 -3.66 31.90
CA LEU A 290 -25.08 -2.42 32.03
C LEU A 290 -24.87 -1.77 30.66
N PRO A 291 -24.90 -0.42 30.57
CA PRO A 291 -24.87 0.31 29.29
C PRO A 291 -23.57 0.12 28.49
N VAL A 292 -22.49 -0.33 29.14
CA VAL A 292 -21.21 -0.63 28.47
C VAL A 292 -21.29 -1.96 27.72
N PHE A 293 -22.02 -2.95 28.25
CA PHE A 293 -22.13 -4.29 27.69
C PHE A 293 -23.29 -4.44 26.71
N ASP A 294 -24.37 -3.67 26.89
CA ASP A 294 -25.52 -3.60 25.95
C ASP A 294 -25.11 -3.15 24.53
N ARG A 295 -23.99 -2.44 24.41
CA ARG A 295 -23.45 -1.98 23.11
C ARG A 295 -22.55 -3.01 22.41
N LEU A 296 -22.22 -4.12 23.06
CA LEU A 296 -21.35 -5.14 22.49
C LEU A 296 -22.17 -6.00 21.51
N MET A 297 -21.67 -6.15 20.28
CA MET A 297 -22.28 -7.02 19.28
C MET A 297 -21.89 -8.47 19.53
N VAL A 298 -22.48 -9.09 20.56
CA VAL A 298 -22.27 -10.50 20.88
C VAL A 298 -23.02 -11.35 19.86
N THR A 299 -22.28 -12.12 19.06
CA THR A 299 -22.87 -12.99 18.03
C THR A 299 -23.29 -14.32 18.66
N GLN A 300 -24.44 -14.86 18.28
CA GLN A 300 -24.97 -16.12 18.83
C GLN A 300 -23.97 -17.29 18.72
N GLN A 301 -23.12 -17.32 17.68
CA GLN A 301 -22.06 -18.34 17.55
C GLN A 301 -20.92 -18.21 18.57
N GLN A 302 -20.68 -17.04 19.15
CA GLN A 302 -19.65 -16.83 20.19
C GLN A 302 -20.05 -17.47 21.53
N THR A 303 -21.35 -17.75 21.73
CA THR A 303 -21.86 -18.41 22.93
C THR A 303 -21.40 -19.87 23.06
N LEU A 304 -21.06 -20.52 21.94
CA LEU A 304 -20.64 -21.94 21.92
C LEU A 304 -19.25 -22.15 22.51
N ALA A 305 -18.37 -21.16 22.41
CA ALA A 305 -16.98 -21.25 22.89
C ALA A 305 -16.47 -19.88 23.38
N PRO A 306 -17.01 -19.33 24.47
CA PRO A 306 -16.66 -17.99 24.94
C PRO A 306 -15.16 -17.86 25.28
N TRP A 307 -14.51 -18.94 25.75
CA TRP A 307 -13.07 -18.96 26.03
C TRP A 307 -12.20 -18.68 24.79
N TRP A 308 -12.70 -18.96 23.58
CA TRP A 308 -11.97 -18.68 22.34
C TRP A 308 -11.77 -17.18 22.12
N LEU A 309 -12.66 -16.31 22.63
CA LEU A 309 -12.46 -14.86 22.60
C LEU A 309 -11.15 -14.45 23.28
N LEU A 310 -10.81 -15.09 24.40
CA LEU A 310 -9.55 -14.85 25.08
C LEU A 310 -8.37 -15.33 24.24
N VAL A 311 -8.46 -16.53 23.65
CA VAL A 311 -7.38 -17.05 22.79
C VAL A 311 -7.18 -16.16 21.57
N ALA A 312 -8.25 -15.76 20.89
CA ALA A 312 -8.22 -14.82 19.78
C ALA A 312 -7.60 -13.48 20.19
N ALA A 313 -7.94 -12.95 21.37
CA ALA A 313 -7.36 -11.72 21.91
C ALA A 313 -5.85 -11.84 22.12
N HIS A 314 -5.37 -12.95 22.68
CA HIS A 314 -3.94 -13.18 22.91
C HIS A 314 -3.18 -13.43 21.60
N LEU A 315 -3.74 -14.19 20.66
CA LEU A 315 -3.14 -14.40 19.34
C LEU A 315 -3.02 -13.07 18.58
N MET A 316 -4.08 -12.27 18.57
CA MET A 316 -4.06 -10.92 18.00
C MET A 316 -3.00 -10.05 18.69
N ALA A 317 -2.97 -10.03 20.02
CA ALA A 317 -2.00 -9.24 20.77
C ALA A 317 -0.56 -9.67 20.43
N ILE A 318 -0.24 -10.97 20.42
CA ILE A 318 1.09 -11.48 20.08
C ILE A 318 1.49 -11.05 18.66
N ALA A 319 0.60 -11.19 17.68
CA ALA A 319 0.86 -10.78 16.30
C ALA A 319 1.10 -9.26 16.21
N MET A 320 0.23 -8.46 16.81
CA MET A 320 0.31 -7.00 16.77
C MET A 320 1.50 -6.44 17.54
N PHE A 321 1.83 -6.99 18.71
CA PHE A 321 3.03 -6.61 19.47
C PHE A 321 4.30 -6.98 18.71
N SER A 322 4.37 -8.15 18.09
CA SER A 322 5.52 -8.53 17.25
C SER A 322 5.71 -7.54 16.10
N LEU A 323 4.62 -7.14 15.44
CA LEU A 323 4.65 -6.14 14.39
C LEU A 323 5.05 -4.75 14.91
N LEU A 324 4.54 -4.31 16.07
CA LEU A 324 4.90 -3.03 16.68
C LEU A 324 6.38 -2.97 17.03
N ILE A 325 6.93 -4.06 17.57
CA ILE A 325 8.35 -4.19 17.86
C ILE A 325 9.14 -4.13 16.54
N ALA A 326 8.73 -4.89 15.54
CA ALA A 326 9.37 -4.87 14.23
C ALA A 326 9.37 -3.46 13.60
N LEU A 327 8.22 -2.81 13.52
CA LEU A 327 8.04 -1.46 12.96
C LEU A 327 8.83 -0.39 13.71
N ARG A 328 9.00 -0.54 15.03
CA ARG A 328 9.82 0.39 15.83
C ARG A 328 11.32 0.21 15.59
N HIS A 329 11.76 -0.96 15.16
CA HIS A 329 13.18 -1.30 14.97
C HIS A 329 13.61 -1.38 13.51
N THR A 330 12.73 -1.10 12.56
CA THR A 330 13.10 -1.01 11.13
C THR A 330 14.03 0.17 10.85
N LEU A 331 13.88 1.29 11.55
CA LEU A 331 14.69 2.51 11.37
C LEU A 331 15.32 2.96 12.71
N PRO A 332 16.31 2.23 13.26
CA PRO A 332 16.91 2.56 14.55
C PRO A 332 17.90 3.72 14.45
N GLU A 333 18.12 4.41 15.56
CA GLU A 333 19.30 5.27 15.71
C GLU A 333 20.56 4.39 15.81
N ILE A 334 21.64 4.86 15.20
CA ILE A 334 22.89 4.12 15.11
C ILE A 334 24.06 5.04 15.45
N GLU A 335 25.11 4.45 15.99
CA GLU A 335 26.32 5.15 16.39
C GLU A 335 27.52 4.25 16.08
N ALA A 336 28.43 4.71 15.22
CA ALA A 336 29.67 4.00 14.95
C ALA A 336 30.69 4.31 16.05
N ARG A 337 31.05 3.31 16.86
CA ARG A 337 32.03 3.42 17.96
C ARG A 337 33.31 2.66 17.61
N ALA A 338 34.38 2.89 18.37
CA ALA A 338 35.63 2.14 18.21
C ALA A 338 35.42 0.62 18.38
N GLU A 339 34.60 0.23 19.35
CA GLU A 339 34.28 -1.16 19.71
C GLU A 339 33.33 -1.88 18.74
N GLY A 340 32.49 -1.14 18.00
CA GLY A 340 31.44 -1.73 17.17
C GLY A 340 30.39 -0.72 16.71
N LEU A 341 29.42 -1.23 15.95
CA LEU A 341 28.22 -0.50 15.56
C LEU A 341 27.20 -0.56 16.70
N ALA A 342 26.98 0.55 17.41
CA ALA A 342 25.95 0.64 18.43
C ALA A 342 24.60 0.94 17.80
N VAL A 343 23.62 0.07 18.04
CA VAL A 343 22.26 0.17 17.51
C VAL A 343 21.31 0.42 18.68
N ARG A 344 20.46 1.45 18.57
CA ARG A 344 19.49 1.77 19.61
C ARG A 344 18.31 0.81 19.55
N HIS A 345 18.17 0.01 20.59
CA HIS A 345 17.03 -0.89 20.79
C HIS A 345 16.21 -0.42 21.98
N PHE A 346 15.00 0.09 21.70
CA PHE A 346 14.16 0.79 22.67
C PHE A 346 14.89 1.99 23.29
N ASN A 347 15.33 1.87 24.54
CA ASN A 347 16.08 2.91 25.25
C ASN A 347 17.48 2.45 25.66
N ARG A 348 17.95 1.32 25.11
CA ARG A 348 19.29 0.76 25.37
C ARG A 348 20.09 0.73 24.08
N TRP A 349 21.38 0.97 24.20
CA TRP A 349 22.34 0.78 23.10
C TRP A 349 22.85 -0.65 23.13
N ILE A 350 22.72 -1.35 22.01
CA ILE A 350 23.29 -2.68 21.80
C ILE A 350 24.49 -2.50 20.88
N VAL A 351 25.70 -2.78 21.38
CA VAL A 351 26.93 -2.68 20.61
C VAL A 351 27.13 -3.99 19.84
N LEU A 352 27.14 -3.91 18.51
CA LEU A 352 27.49 -5.00 17.63
C LEU A 352 28.99 -4.91 17.30
N PRO A 353 29.83 -5.84 17.80
CA PRO A 353 31.26 -5.84 17.49
C PRO A 353 31.49 -5.94 15.99
N TRP A 354 32.50 -5.23 15.46
CA TRP A 354 32.83 -5.23 14.03
C TRP A 354 33.05 -6.65 13.48
N ALA A 355 33.67 -7.54 14.25
CA ALA A 355 33.90 -8.95 13.91
C ALA A 355 32.62 -9.79 13.72
N ARG A 356 31.45 -9.32 14.21
CA ARG A 356 30.17 -10.03 14.06
C ARG A 356 29.35 -9.58 12.86
N ILE A 357 29.83 -8.58 12.10
CA ILE A 357 29.18 -8.15 10.86
C ILE A 357 29.50 -9.17 9.78
N ALA A 358 28.46 -9.83 9.30
CA ALA A 358 28.55 -10.91 8.31
C ALA A 358 28.42 -10.39 6.88
N ALA A 359 27.59 -9.36 6.66
CA ALA A 359 27.45 -8.75 5.33
C ALA A 359 26.97 -7.29 5.46
N ILE A 360 27.41 -6.47 4.52
CA ILE A 360 26.99 -5.10 4.24
C ILE A 360 26.49 -5.11 2.80
N LYS A 361 25.18 -5.03 2.64
CA LYS A 361 24.50 -5.02 1.36
C LYS A 361 24.05 -3.61 1.07
N VAL A 362 24.55 -3.02 0.00
CA VAL A 362 24.15 -1.69 -0.46
C VAL A 362 23.27 -1.89 -1.69
N THR A 363 22.11 -1.25 -1.68
CA THR A 363 21.28 -1.08 -2.89
C THR A 363 21.22 0.40 -3.20
N GLU A 364 21.74 0.77 -4.36
CA GLU A 364 21.53 2.10 -4.92
C GLU A 364 20.13 2.18 -5.52
N LEU A 365 19.28 3.01 -4.94
CA LEU A 365 17.99 3.34 -5.52
C LEU A 365 18.15 4.45 -6.57
N SER A 366 19.03 5.44 -6.34
CA SER A 366 19.49 6.50 -7.26
C SER A 366 20.86 7.03 -6.83
N GLU A 367 21.40 7.97 -7.61
CA GLU A 367 22.57 8.79 -7.28
C GLU A 367 22.52 9.39 -5.86
N ASP A 368 21.34 9.77 -5.37
CA ASP A 368 21.16 10.43 -4.05
C ASP A 368 20.55 9.53 -2.98
N SER A 369 20.13 8.31 -3.33
CA SER A 369 19.40 7.46 -2.40
C SER A 369 19.92 6.04 -2.38
N GLN A 370 20.43 5.63 -1.22
CA GLN A 370 20.91 4.29 -0.97
C GLN A 370 20.17 3.68 0.22
N VAL A 371 19.98 2.36 0.16
CA VAL A 371 19.50 1.54 1.27
C VAL A 371 20.57 0.51 1.57
N VAL A 372 21.00 0.44 2.82
CA VAL A 372 22.05 -0.46 3.28
C VAL A 372 21.50 -1.42 4.31
N LEU A 373 21.68 -2.72 4.09
CA LEU A 373 21.41 -3.75 5.10
C LEU A 373 22.73 -4.23 5.69
N ILE A 374 22.89 -4.06 7.00
CA ILE A 374 24.03 -4.60 7.76
C ILE A 374 23.55 -5.87 8.47
N GLN A 375 23.97 -7.04 8.00
CA GLN A 375 23.66 -8.34 8.59
C GLN A 375 24.71 -8.74 9.61
N ALA A 376 24.26 -9.31 10.73
CA ALA A 376 25.11 -9.84 11.77
C ALA A 376 25.02 -11.36 11.85
N SER A 377 26.09 -12.02 12.29
CA SER A 377 26.06 -13.45 12.65
C SER A 377 25.33 -13.70 13.98
N GLY A 378 25.24 -12.68 14.84
CA GLY A 378 24.52 -12.75 16.12
C GLY A 378 24.67 -11.48 16.97
N GLY A 379 24.03 -11.44 18.13
CA GLY A 379 24.09 -10.31 19.08
C GLY A 379 23.04 -9.21 18.87
N LEU A 380 22.29 -9.26 17.76
CA LEU A 380 21.13 -8.40 17.55
C LEU A 380 19.83 -9.08 18.03
N PRO A 381 18.83 -8.29 18.49
CA PRO A 381 17.52 -8.80 18.87
C PRO A 381 16.81 -9.56 17.74
N PRO A 382 15.94 -10.54 18.03
CA PRO A 382 15.24 -11.30 16.99
C PRO A 382 14.33 -10.43 16.10
N SER A 383 13.88 -9.27 16.60
CA SER A 383 13.07 -8.33 15.82
C SER A 383 13.81 -7.70 14.64
N THR A 384 15.15 -7.66 14.66
CA THR A 384 15.95 -7.15 13.54
C THR A 384 15.95 -8.11 12.34
N ARG A 385 15.50 -9.36 12.51
CA ARG A 385 15.31 -10.29 11.39
C ARG A 385 14.22 -9.82 10.42
N PHE A 386 13.26 -9.02 10.89
CA PHE A 386 12.22 -8.45 10.05
C PHE A 386 12.80 -7.48 9.01
N ALA A 387 13.84 -6.72 9.37
CA ALA A 387 14.49 -5.80 8.46
C ALA A 387 15.18 -6.54 7.30
N SER A 388 15.87 -7.64 7.59
CA SER A 388 16.45 -8.51 6.55
C SER A 388 15.37 -9.18 5.70
N LEU A 389 14.29 -9.67 6.32
CA LEU A 389 13.18 -10.29 5.60
C LEU A 389 12.53 -9.32 4.61
N LEU A 390 12.38 -8.05 4.99
CA LEU A 390 11.89 -7.01 4.08
C LEU A 390 12.87 -6.67 2.95
N TYR A 391 14.18 -6.75 3.20
CA TYR A 391 15.21 -6.37 2.25
C TYR A 391 15.53 -7.50 1.27
N ASP A 392 16.02 -8.66 1.72
CA ASP A 392 16.44 -9.77 0.86
C ASP A 392 15.65 -11.07 1.08
N GLY A 393 14.60 -11.05 1.92
CA GLY A 393 13.83 -12.25 2.26
C GLY A 393 14.56 -13.20 3.22
N SER A 394 15.73 -12.84 3.75
CA SER A 394 16.47 -13.69 4.68
C SER A 394 16.02 -13.50 6.13
N PHE A 395 16.09 -14.58 6.92
CA PHE A 395 15.84 -14.55 8.37
C PHE A 395 17.11 -14.24 9.20
N LYS A 396 18.18 -13.74 8.56
CA LYS A 396 19.39 -13.32 9.27
C LYS A 396 19.11 -12.02 10.05
N PRO A 397 19.64 -11.82 11.26
CA PRO A 397 19.43 -10.57 11.97
C PRO A 397 20.20 -9.44 11.27
N GLY A 398 19.53 -8.33 10.97
CA GLY A 398 20.15 -7.22 10.25
C GLY A 398 19.54 -5.86 10.54
N VAL A 399 20.30 -4.81 10.27
CA VAL A 399 19.88 -3.43 10.51
C VAL A 399 19.76 -2.72 9.17
N LEU A 400 18.60 -2.13 8.91
CA LEU A 400 18.32 -1.37 7.69
C LEU A 400 18.65 0.10 7.90
N LEU A 401 19.53 0.62 7.06
CA LEU A 401 19.91 2.02 7.00
C LEU A 401 19.40 2.59 5.69
N THR A 402 18.91 3.82 5.72
CA THR A 402 18.60 4.56 4.50
C THR A 402 19.38 5.86 4.48
N SER A 403 19.64 6.36 3.26
CA SER A 403 20.25 7.67 2.99
C SER A 403 19.60 8.85 3.71
N ALA A 404 18.36 8.70 4.21
CA ALA A 404 17.69 9.70 5.03
C ALA A 404 18.32 9.92 6.41
N ILE A 405 19.26 9.08 6.86
CA ILE A 405 19.89 9.23 8.17
C ILE A 405 20.92 10.36 8.17
N SER A 406 20.98 11.14 9.25
CA SER A 406 22.01 12.18 9.41
C SER A 406 23.41 11.56 9.34
N SER A 407 24.35 12.20 8.64
CA SER A 407 25.73 11.69 8.50
C SER A 407 25.82 10.27 7.90
N PHE A 408 24.91 9.90 6.99
CA PHE A 408 24.89 8.61 6.31
C PHE A 408 26.25 8.22 5.72
N GLU A 409 26.83 9.10 4.90
CA GLU A 409 28.07 8.84 4.18
C GLU A 409 29.28 8.63 5.13
N PRO A 410 29.56 9.54 6.09
CA PRO A 410 30.59 9.30 7.11
C PRO A 410 30.39 8.00 7.90
N LEU A 411 29.13 7.65 8.22
CA LEU A 411 28.81 6.45 8.98
C LEU A 411 29.09 5.19 8.14
N LEU A 412 28.63 5.16 6.89
CA LEU A 412 28.86 4.04 5.98
C LEU A 412 30.35 3.84 5.70
N GLN A 413 31.08 4.90 5.40
CA GLN A 413 32.53 4.85 5.19
C GLN A 413 33.26 4.29 6.42
N ARG A 414 32.88 4.73 7.62
CA ARG A 414 33.46 4.23 8.87
C ARG A 414 33.16 2.75 9.09
N VAL A 415 31.92 2.32 8.83
CA VAL A 415 31.51 0.91 8.95
C VAL A 415 32.28 0.04 7.97
N VAL A 416 32.33 0.42 6.70
CA VAL A 416 33.04 -0.34 5.66
C VAL A 416 34.53 -0.45 6.02
N LEU A 417 35.17 0.67 6.39
CA LEU A 417 36.59 0.69 6.75
C LEU A 417 36.91 -0.19 7.96
N GLU A 418 36.10 -0.13 9.03
CA GLU A 418 36.34 -0.95 10.23
C GLU A 418 36.00 -2.44 10.02
N VAL A 419 35.03 -2.77 9.17
CA VAL A 419 34.73 -4.17 8.82
C VAL A 419 35.86 -4.77 7.98
N THR A 420 36.31 -4.06 6.93
CA THR A 420 37.44 -4.51 6.11
C THR A 420 38.71 -4.67 6.94
N ARG A 421 38.98 -3.74 7.87
CA ARG A 421 40.16 -3.80 8.76
C ARG A 421 40.15 -4.99 9.71
N ASN A 422 38.99 -5.38 10.24
CA ASN A 422 38.89 -6.49 11.20
C ASN A 422 38.88 -7.87 10.51
N GLN A 423 38.59 -7.93 9.21
CA GLN A 423 38.47 -9.19 8.46
C GLN A 423 39.64 -9.46 7.50
N SER A 424 40.54 -8.50 7.26
CA SER A 424 41.77 -8.72 6.50
C SER A 424 42.70 -9.81 7.08
N GLY A 425 42.36 -10.42 8.22
CA GLY A 425 43.05 -11.59 8.80
C GLY A 425 42.29 -12.93 8.72
N GLN A 426 41.08 -12.97 8.16
CA GLN A 426 40.19 -14.15 8.20
C GLN A 426 39.64 -14.43 6.79
N VAL A 427 40.50 -15.00 5.94
CA VAL A 427 40.16 -15.35 4.55
C VAL A 427 39.69 -16.80 4.49
N ASP A 428 38.38 -17.03 4.60
CA ASP A 428 37.78 -18.27 4.13
C ASP A 428 37.34 -18.06 2.67
N LEU A 429 37.80 -18.95 1.78
CA LEU A 429 37.76 -18.83 0.32
C LEU A 429 36.37 -19.07 -0.31
N ASP A 430 35.32 -19.28 0.48
CA ASP A 430 34.01 -19.76 0.00
C ASP A 430 32.81 -18.90 0.44
N ASP A 431 33.04 -17.81 1.20
CA ASP A 431 31.98 -16.91 1.66
C ASP A 431 31.79 -15.71 0.71
N SER A 432 30.52 -15.39 0.41
CA SER A 432 30.14 -14.24 -0.43
C SER A 432 30.82 -12.95 0.05
N PRO A 433 31.19 -12.02 -0.85
CA PRO A 433 31.86 -10.79 -0.44
C PRO A 433 31.03 -10.07 0.62
N ILE A 434 31.70 -9.68 1.70
CA ILE A 434 31.07 -9.09 2.87
C ILE A 434 30.52 -7.70 2.52
N PHE A 435 31.18 -6.97 1.63
CA PHE A 435 30.62 -5.77 1.02
C PHE A 435 30.06 -6.08 -0.37
N GLN A 436 28.76 -5.82 -0.55
CA GLN A 436 28.06 -5.98 -1.83
C GLN A 436 27.51 -4.61 -2.24
N SER A 437 28.17 -3.93 -3.18
CA SER A 437 27.79 -2.60 -3.67
C SER A 437 26.46 -2.62 -4.45
N ASP A 438 26.08 -3.77 -5.00
CA ASP A 438 24.91 -3.96 -5.87
C ASP A 438 23.99 -5.09 -5.38
N ALA A 439 23.78 -5.16 -4.07
CA ALA A 439 22.88 -6.16 -3.52
C ALA A 439 21.45 -5.89 -3.98
N TYR A 440 20.85 -6.86 -4.67
CA TYR A 440 19.49 -6.75 -5.16
C TYR A 440 18.48 -7.06 -4.03
N SER A 441 17.64 -6.07 -3.69
CA SER A 441 16.49 -6.23 -2.80
C SER A 441 15.22 -6.40 -3.64
N PRO A 442 14.69 -7.63 -3.83
CA PRO A 442 13.59 -7.86 -4.78
C PRO A 442 12.32 -7.10 -4.39
N LEU A 443 11.98 -7.09 -3.11
CA LEU A 443 10.77 -6.45 -2.61
C LEU A 443 10.90 -4.92 -2.63
N LEU A 444 11.99 -4.35 -2.13
CA LEU A 444 12.15 -2.89 -2.09
C LEU A 444 12.39 -2.33 -3.49
N PHE A 445 13.24 -2.96 -4.30
CA PHE A 445 13.54 -2.47 -5.63
C PHE A 445 12.35 -2.60 -6.57
N THR A 446 11.61 -3.72 -6.55
CA THR A 446 10.39 -3.86 -7.38
C THR A 446 9.24 -2.99 -6.87
N SER A 447 9.13 -2.72 -5.57
CA SER A 447 8.11 -1.79 -5.05
C SER A 447 8.44 -0.32 -5.31
N MET A 448 9.72 0.05 -5.36
CA MET A 448 10.17 1.44 -5.53
C MET A 448 10.49 1.82 -6.97
N ARG A 449 11.07 0.90 -7.76
CA ARG A 449 11.47 1.08 -9.16
C ARG A 449 11.03 -0.13 -9.98
N ALA A 450 9.73 -0.37 -10.04
CA ALA A 450 9.16 -1.55 -10.72
C ALA A 450 9.71 -1.75 -12.14
N ALA A 451 9.75 -0.69 -12.97
CA ALA A 451 10.26 -0.78 -14.34
C ALA A 451 11.74 -1.22 -14.38
N ALA A 452 12.64 -0.46 -13.76
CA ALA A 452 14.07 -0.80 -13.73
C ALA A 452 14.37 -2.18 -13.09
N SER A 453 13.56 -2.58 -12.10
CA SER A 453 13.64 -3.90 -11.47
C SER A 453 13.27 -5.02 -12.43
N ILE A 454 12.19 -4.82 -13.18
CA ILE A 454 11.70 -5.77 -14.17
C ILE A 454 12.69 -5.86 -15.33
N ASP A 455 13.19 -4.72 -15.83
CA ASP A 455 14.20 -4.67 -16.90
C ASP A 455 15.44 -5.48 -16.53
N ARG A 456 15.98 -5.23 -15.32
CA ARG A 456 17.14 -5.97 -14.80
C ARG A 456 16.85 -7.47 -14.64
N GLN A 457 15.69 -7.84 -14.08
CA GLN A 457 15.31 -9.25 -13.95
C GLN A 457 15.21 -9.96 -15.30
N ILE A 458 14.71 -9.27 -16.33
CA ILE A 458 14.62 -9.80 -17.69
C ILE A 458 16.00 -9.92 -18.32
N GLU A 459 16.85 -8.90 -18.18
CA GLU A 459 18.22 -8.92 -18.65
C GLU A 459 19.00 -10.09 -18.05
N ASP A 460 18.99 -10.22 -16.70
CA ASP A 460 19.63 -11.33 -15.97
C ASP A 460 19.15 -12.71 -16.46
N ILE A 461 17.86 -12.84 -16.78
CA ILE A 461 17.29 -14.10 -17.29
C ILE A 461 17.62 -14.33 -18.77
N ARG A 462 17.69 -13.27 -19.57
CA ARG A 462 18.05 -13.34 -21.00
C ARG A 462 19.52 -13.71 -21.20
N GLU A 463 20.41 -13.31 -20.29
CA GLU A 463 21.83 -13.69 -20.33
C GLU A 463 22.05 -15.22 -20.31
N THR A 464 21.13 -15.97 -19.70
CA THR A 464 21.21 -17.43 -19.62
C THR A 464 20.26 -18.07 -20.64
N ASN A 465 20.78 -18.60 -21.75
CA ASN A 465 19.96 -19.24 -22.81
C ASN A 465 19.09 -20.42 -22.30
N ASP A 466 19.51 -21.11 -21.24
CA ASP A 466 18.76 -22.23 -20.64
C ASP A 466 17.46 -21.80 -19.93
N THR A 467 17.14 -20.50 -19.88
CA THR A 467 15.93 -19.99 -19.21
C THR A 467 14.67 -20.06 -20.06
N THR A 468 14.80 -20.35 -21.36
CA THR A 468 13.66 -20.60 -22.25
C THR A 468 13.01 -21.96 -21.97
N ALA A 469 13.75 -22.91 -21.37
CA ALA A 469 13.26 -24.24 -21.01
C ALA A 469 12.73 -24.30 -19.56
N ILE A 470 11.80 -25.23 -19.31
CA ILE A 470 11.32 -25.53 -17.96
C ILE A 470 12.39 -26.32 -17.19
N SER A 471 12.73 -25.83 -16.00
CA SER A 471 13.66 -26.46 -15.08
C SER A 471 13.05 -26.53 -13.68
N THR A 472 12.91 -27.75 -13.16
CA THR A 472 12.39 -28.04 -11.82
C THR A 472 13.05 -27.22 -10.71
N PRO A 473 14.39 -27.08 -10.63
CA PRO A 473 15.00 -26.32 -9.54
C PRO A 473 14.65 -24.82 -9.58
N ARG A 474 14.52 -24.22 -10.77
CA ARG A 474 14.14 -22.81 -10.89
C ARG A 474 12.64 -22.62 -10.61
N LEU A 475 11.79 -23.54 -11.05
CA LEU A 475 10.37 -23.53 -10.68
C LEU A 475 10.17 -23.60 -9.17
N LEU A 476 10.89 -24.49 -8.47
CA LEU A 476 10.81 -24.58 -7.00
C LEU A 476 11.25 -23.28 -6.31
N ARG A 477 12.27 -22.59 -6.85
CA ARG A 477 12.68 -21.27 -6.33
C ARG A 477 11.59 -20.22 -6.57
N ALA A 478 10.96 -20.21 -7.75
CA ALA A 478 9.87 -19.31 -8.10
C ALA A 478 8.55 -19.61 -7.34
N ALA A 479 8.38 -20.86 -6.87
CA ALA A 479 7.22 -21.24 -6.05
C ALA A 479 7.21 -20.55 -4.67
N ASN A 480 8.38 -20.28 -4.08
CA ASN A 480 8.48 -19.64 -2.76
C ASN A 480 7.83 -18.24 -2.71
N PRO A 481 8.18 -17.26 -3.58
CA PRO A 481 7.50 -15.97 -3.58
C PRO A 481 6.01 -16.09 -3.91
N MET A 482 5.61 -17.05 -4.75
CA MET A 482 4.20 -17.30 -5.02
C MET A 482 3.45 -17.82 -3.78
N LEU A 483 4.06 -18.71 -3.02
CA LEU A 483 3.49 -19.24 -1.78
C LEU A 483 3.27 -18.12 -0.76
N TRP A 484 4.24 -17.21 -0.61
CA TRP A 484 4.09 -16.03 0.25
C TRP A 484 2.88 -15.18 -0.15
N LEU A 485 2.65 -14.99 -1.45
CA LEU A 485 1.52 -14.25 -1.97
C LEU A 485 0.19 -14.99 -1.75
N ALA A 486 0.16 -16.30 -1.95
CA ALA A 486 -1.03 -17.14 -1.82
C ALA A 486 -1.47 -17.34 -0.35
N VAL A 487 -0.53 -17.32 0.60
CA VAL A 487 -0.82 -17.49 2.03
C VAL A 487 -1.53 -16.27 2.62
N LEU A 488 -1.26 -15.05 2.14
CA LEU A 488 -1.83 -13.83 2.71
C LEU A 488 -3.38 -13.77 2.62
N PRO A 489 -4.02 -14.05 1.46
CA PRO A 489 -5.48 -14.21 1.36
C PRO A 489 -6.07 -15.26 2.31
N ALA A 490 -5.38 -16.38 2.52
CA ALA A 490 -5.82 -17.43 3.43
C ALA A 490 -5.74 -16.97 4.89
N LEU A 491 -4.65 -16.29 5.27
CA LEU A 491 -4.49 -15.69 6.59
C LEU A 491 -5.54 -14.60 6.85
N LEU A 492 -5.90 -13.82 5.84
CA LEU A 492 -6.99 -12.85 5.91
C LEU A 492 -8.32 -13.54 6.26
N GLY A 493 -8.65 -14.66 5.61
CA GLY A 493 -9.88 -15.39 5.85
C GLY A 493 -9.91 -16.05 7.23
N PHE A 494 -8.76 -16.62 7.63
CA PHE A 494 -8.57 -17.17 8.96
C PHE A 494 -8.70 -16.10 10.05
N ALA A 495 -8.02 -14.95 9.89
CA ALA A 495 -8.08 -13.85 10.84
C ALA A 495 -9.51 -13.29 10.94
N GLU A 496 -10.23 -13.14 9.83
CA GLU A 496 -11.60 -12.64 9.88
C GLU A 496 -12.54 -13.60 10.63
N ARG A 497 -12.49 -14.91 10.35
CA ARG A 497 -13.39 -15.86 11.03
C ARG A 497 -12.95 -16.16 12.45
N SER A 498 -11.70 -16.56 12.61
CA SER A 498 -11.23 -17.13 13.85
C SER A 498 -10.86 -16.07 14.89
N ILE A 499 -10.32 -14.94 14.45
CA ILE A 499 -9.93 -13.85 15.36
C ILE A 499 -11.05 -12.83 15.44
N HIS A 500 -11.41 -12.16 14.34
CA HIS A 500 -12.36 -11.05 14.35
C HIS A 500 -13.78 -11.47 14.77
N ARG A 501 -14.32 -12.55 14.20
CA ARG A 501 -15.63 -13.09 14.61
C ARG A 501 -15.55 -14.05 15.81
N ALA A 502 -14.34 -14.36 16.28
CA ALA A 502 -14.08 -15.28 17.37
C ALA A 502 -14.75 -16.65 17.20
N LEU A 503 -14.76 -17.18 15.97
CA LEU A 503 -15.25 -18.51 15.69
C LEU A 503 -14.15 -19.54 15.95
N LEU A 504 -14.49 -20.62 16.65
CA LEU A 504 -13.56 -21.72 16.87
C LEU A 504 -13.12 -22.28 15.50
N PRO A 505 -11.81 -22.42 15.24
CA PRO A 505 -11.31 -22.88 13.96
C PRO A 505 -11.74 -24.33 13.72
N SER A 506 -12.72 -24.51 12.84
CA SER A 506 -13.22 -25.82 12.45
C SER A 506 -12.29 -26.47 11.40
N PRO A 507 -12.33 -27.81 11.24
CA PRO A 507 -11.62 -28.47 10.13
C PRO A 507 -12.01 -27.90 8.76
N ALA A 508 -13.27 -27.49 8.59
CA ALA A 508 -13.76 -26.83 7.38
C ALA A 508 -13.06 -25.49 7.11
N LEU A 509 -12.77 -24.69 8.16
CA LEU A 509 -12.01 -23.45 8.02
C LEU A 509 -10.58 -23.73 7.55
N ILE A 510 -9.92 -24.76 8.10
CA ILE A 510 -8.56 -25.15 7.71
C ILE A 510 -8.53 -25.61 6.25
N VAL A 511 -9.48 -26.47 5.85
CA VAL A 511 -9.63 -26.93 4.46
C VAL A 511 -9.89 -25.76 3.52
N MET A 512 -10.75 -24.80 3.91
CA MET A 512 -10.99 -23.58 3.13
C MET A 512 -9.73 -22.73 2.98
N CYS A 513 -8.96 -22.54 4.05
CA CYS A 513 -7.70 -21.79 3.99
C CYS A 513 -6.71 -22.48 3.04
N LEU A 514 -6.59 -23.81 3.13
CA LEU A 514 -5.74 -24.58 2.23
C LEU A 514 -6.22 -24.48 0.77
N LEU A 515 -7.53 -24.53 0.53
CA LEU A 515 -8.11 -24.33 -0.80
C LEU A 515 -7.79 -22.94 -1.35
N ILE A 516 -7.88 -21.88 -0.54
CA ILE A 516 -7.51 -20.51 -0.95
C ILE A 516 -6.02 -20.44 -1.30
N VAL A 517 -5.14 -21.10 -0.52
CA VAL A 517 -3.71 -21.17 -0.86
C VAL A 517 -3.51 -21.88 -2.19
N VAL A 518 -4.16 -23.01 -2.42
CA VAL A 518 -4.06 -23.77 -3.68
C VAL A 518 -4.56 -22.94 -4.86
N ILE A 519 -5.72 -22.28 -4.74
CA ILE A 519 -6.26 -21.38 -5.77
C ILE A 519 -5.28 -20.21 -6.01
N GLY A 520 -4.74 -19.61 -4.95
CA GLY A 520 -3.72 -18.58 -5.07
C GLY A 520 -2.49 -19.06 -5.83
N MET A 521 -2.00 -20.27 -5.54
CA MET A 521 -0.87 -20.87 -6.25
C MET A 521 -1.18 -21.17 -7.73
N ILE A 522 -2.44 -21.48 -8.09
CA ILE A 522 -2.87 -21.75 -9.47
C ILE A 522 -2.79 -20.50 -10.36
N GLU A 523 -2.91 -19.30 -9.79
CA GLU A 523 -2.74 -18.06 -10.55
C GLU A 523 -1.43 -18.04 -11.34
N TRP A 524 -0.34 -18.51 -10.73
CA TRP A 524 0.99 -18.46 -11.34
C TRP A 524 1.09 -19.23 -12.65
N PRO A 525 0.84 -20.56 -12.70
CA PRO A 525 0.89 -21.29 -13.97
C PRO A 525 -0.17 -20.82 -14.96
N VAL A 526 -1.36 -20.38 -14.50
CA VAL A 526 -2.41 -19.88 -15.39
C VAL A 526 -1.98 -18.59 -16.10
N VAL A 527 -1.45 -17.63 -15.35
CA VAL A 527 -1.02 -16.34 -15.92
C VAL A 527 0.20 -16.54 -16.82
N ALA A 528 1.16 -17.36 -16.42
CA ALA A 528 2.35 -17.66 -17.22
C ALA A 528 1.99 -18.32 -18.56
N LEU A 529 1.14 -19.37 -18.54
CA LEU A 529 0.67 -20.06 -19.75
C LEU A 529 -0.17 -19.14 -20.64
N ALA A 530 -1.06 -18.34 -20.04
CA ALA A 530 -1.88 -17.41 -20.81
C ALA A 530 -1.03 -16.32 -21.49
N ALA A 531 0.04 -15.86 -20.83
CA ALA A 531 0.97 -14.90 -21.42
C ALA A 531 1.79 -15.53 -22.57
N GLU A 532 2.34 -16.73 -22.35
CA GLU A 532 3.09 -17.49 -23.36
C GLU A 532 2.25 -17.78 -24.60
N THR A 533 1.05 -18.36 -24.42
CA THR A 533 0.15 -18.66 -25.54
C THR A 533 -0.29 -17.41 -26.29
N TYR A 534 -0.53 -16.30 -25.58
CA TYR A 534 -0.88 -15.04 -26.23
C TYR A 534 0.29 -14.47 -27.03
N ASP A 535 1.52 -14.59 -26.53
CA ASP A 535 2.74 -14.17 -27.24
C ASP A 535 2.91 -14.96 -28.55
N GLU A 536 2.83 -16.29 -28.48
CA GLU A 536 2.90 -17.18 -29.64
C GLU A 536 1.81 -16.84 -30.68
N MET A 537 0.58 -16.61 -30.23
CA MET A 537 -0.54 -16.23 -31.12
C MET A 537 -0.36 -14.85 -31.76
N SER A 538 0.40 -13.96 -31.14
CA SER A 538 0.67 -12.61 -31.63
C SER A 538 1.85 -12.52 -32.61
N GLY A 539 2.48 -13.67 -32.92
CA GLY A 539 3.65 -13.76 -33.79
C GLY A 539 4.99 -13.61 -33.06
N GLY A 540 4.98 -13.67 -31.72
CA GLY A 540 6.16 -13.76 -30.86
C GLY A 540 6.63 -15.21 -30.64
N GLY A 541 7.10 -15.52 -29.44
CA GLY A 541 7.49 -16.88 -29.01
C GLY A 541 8.98 -17.07 -28.68
N GLU A 542 9.82 -16.03 -28.83
CA GLU A 542 11.27 -16.14 -28.59
C GLU A 542 11.63 -16.27 -27.10
N GLU A 543 10.74 -15.84 -26.21
CA GLU A 543 10.97 -15.83 -24.77
C GLU A 543 10.70 -17.19 -24.09
N GLY A 544 9.98 -18.11 -24.76
CA GLY A 544 9.65 -19.44 -24.24
C GLY A 544 9.01 -19.39 -22.84
N HIS A 545 9.52 -20.22 -21.91
CA HIS A 545 8.95 -20.39 -20.56
C HIS A 545 9.46 -19.39 -19.51
N ARG A 546 10.14 -18.32 -19.91
CA ARG A 546 10.62 -17.26 -18.99
C ARG A 546 9.54 -16.65 -18.08
N PRO A 547 8.26 -16.51 -18.50
CA PRO A 547 7.18 -16.02 -17.61
C PRO A 547 7.02 -16.83 -16.32
N PHE A 548 7.28 -18.14 -16.36
CA PHE A 548 7.16 -18.99 -15.18
C PHE A 548 8.15 -18.61 -14.07
N TYR A 549 9.29 -18.03 -14.41
CA TYR A 549 10.29 -17.63 -13.41
C TYR A 549 10.12 -16.18 -12.96
N LEU A 550 9.70 -15.30 -13.88
CA LEU A 550 9.57 -13.86 -13.65
C LEU A 550 8.26 -13.47 -12.96
N TYR A 551 7.17 -14.17 -13.24
CA TYR A 551 5.86 -13.76 -12.74
C TYR A 551 5.79 -13.74 -11.20
N PRO A 552 6.19 -14.79 -10.47
CA PRO A 552 6.10 -14.77 -9.01
C PRO A 552 6.93 -13.69 -8.33
N THR A 553 8.15 -13.42 -8.83
CA THR A 553 9.08 -12.46 -8.23
C THR A 553 8.62 -11.02 -8.45
N THR A 554 8.14 -10.73 -9.66
CA THR A 554 7.61 -9.39 -10.00
C THR A 554 6.36 -9.05 -9.21
N GLN A 555 5.55 -10.03 -8.83
CA GLN A 555 4.30 -9.82 -8.08
C GLN A 555 4.49 -9.62 -6.57
N ILE A 556 5.68 -9.87 -6.00
CA ILE A 556 5.95 -9.75 -4.55
C ILE A 556 5.45 -8.42 -3.93
N PRO A 557 5.61 -7.23 -4.57
CA PRO A 557 5.18 -5.97 -3.97
C PRO A 557 3.70 -5.93 -3.58
N ARG A 558 2.82 -6.71 -4.23
CA ARG A 558 1.40 -6.79 -3.87
C ARG A 558 1.17 -7.43 -2.49
N ALA A 559 2.17 -8.07 -1.90
CA ALA A 559 2.15 -8.54 -0.51
C ALA A 559 1.98 -7.38 0.48
N LEU A 560 2.50 -6.18 0.18
CA LEU A 560 2.42 -5.01 1.06
C LEU A 560 0.97 -4.58 1.34
N PRO A 561 0.13 -4.30 0.33
CA PRO A 561 -1.27 -3.98 0.58
C PRO A 561 -2.05 -5.14 1.22
N LEU A 562 -1.74 -6.40 0.89
CA LEU A 562 -2.37 -7.57 1.53
C LEU A 562 -1.99 -7.72 3.01
N LEU A 563 -0.74 -7.44 3.38
CA LEU A 563 -0.29 -7.41 4.76
C LEU A 563 -0.93 -6.25 5.53
N GLY A 564 -1.08 -5.08 4.88
CA GLY A 564 -1.88 -3.98 5.41
C GLY A 564 -3.34 -4.39 5.66
N ALA A 565 -3.96 -5.11 4.72
CA ALA A 565 -5.30 -5.64 4.87
C ALA A 565 -5.39 -6.58 6.08
N LEU A 566 -4.40 -7.47 6.25
CA LEU A 566 -4.36 -8.42 7.35
C LEU A 566 -4.30 -7.72 8.71
N ILE A 567 -3.46 -6.68 8.81
CA ILE A 567 -3.38 -5.85 10.03
C ILE A 567 -4.73 -5.21 10.33
N LEU A 568 -5.39 -4.62 9.34
CA LEU A 568 -6.68 -3.97 9.54
C LEU A 568 -7.79 -4.96 9.90
N THR A 569 -7.77 -6.17 9.34
CA THR A 569 -8.69 -7.26 9.71
C THR A 569 -8.47 -7.69 11.16
N LEU A 570 -7.22 -7.84 11.61
CA LEU A 570 -6.90 -8.18 13.00
C LEU A 570 -7.39 -7.11 13.99
N LEU A 571 -7.25 -5.83 13.62
CA LEU A 571 -7.77 -4.71 14.41
C LEU A 571 -9.30 -4.60 14.38
N GLY A 572 -9.97 -5.37 13.51
CA GLY A 572 -11.41 -5.33 13.33
C GLY A 572 -11.92 -4.06 12.66
N VAL A 573 -11.08 -3.43 11.82
CA VAL A 573 -11.50 -2.26 11.04
C VAL A 573 -12.32 -2.75 9.85
N PRO A 574 -13.63 -2.42 9.77
CA PRO A 574 -14.45 -2.85 8.67
C PRO A 574 -14.02 -2.13 7.38
N ALA A 575 -14.29 -2.77 6.25
CA ALA A 575 -14.17 -2.23 4.89
C ALA A 575 -12.76 -1.92 4.36
N LEU A 576 -11.87 -1.34 5.16
CA LEU A 576 -10.53 -1.00 4.70
C LEU A 576 -9.69 -2.20 4.21
N PRO A 577 -9.75 -3.41 4.80
CA PRO A 577 -9.05 -4.56 4.26
C PRO A 577 -9.42 -4.89 2.82
N ALA A 578 -10.71 -4.80 2.47
CA ALA A 578 -11.18 -5.06 1.11
C ALA A 578 -10.70 -3.97 0.13
N LEU A 579 -10.65 -2.70 0.55
CA LEU A 579 -10.07 -1.62 -0.26
C LEU A 579 -8.57 -1.83 -0.50
N LEU A 580 -7.82 -2.28 0.51
CA LEU A 580 -6.40 -2.62 0.34
C LEU A 580 -6.20 -3.83 -0.57
N TRP A 581 -7.08 -4.83 -0.51
CA TRP A 581 -7.04 -5.95 -1.46
C TRP A 581 -7.34 -5.47 -2.89
N LEU A 582 -8.34 -4.62 -3.11
CA LEU A 582 -8.57 -4.00 -4.42
C LEU A 582 -7.34 -3.19 -4.90
N GLY A 583 -6.65 -2.52 -3.98
CA GLY A 583 -5.35 -1.89 -4.24
C GLY A 583 -4.30 -2.90 -4.70
N ALA A 584 -4.22 -4.07 -4.03
CA ALA A 584 -3.33 -5.17 -4.43
C ALA A 584 -3.64 -5.71 -5.83
N ILE A 585 -4.93 -5.74 -6.21
CA ILE A 585 -5.38 -6.14 -7.56
C ILE A 585 -4.92 -5.13 -8.60
N GLY A 586 -5.13 -3.83 -8.35
CA GLY A 586 -4.63 -2.77 -9.23
C GLY A 586 -3.11 -2.80 -9.36
N TRP A 587 -2.40 -3.07 -8.26
CA TRP A 587 -0.94 -3.23 -8.26
C TRP A 587 -0.51 -4.44 -9.08
N SER A 588 -1.21 -5.56 -8.97
CA SER A 588 -0.94 -6.79 -9.73
C SER A 588 -1.11 -6.56 -11.24
N PHE A 589 -2.16 -5.83 -11.64
CA PHE A 589 -2.35 -5.38 -13.02
C PHE A 589 -1.14 -4.58 -13.53
N MET A 590 -0.70 -3.57 -12.77
CA MET A 590 0.40 -2.70 -13.19
C MET A 590 1.73 -3.45 -13.30
N LEU A 591 2.04 -4.33 -12.35
CA LEU A 591 3.27 -5.14 -12.36
C LEU A 591 3.29 -6.14 -13.50
N ALA A 592 2.15 -6.80 -13.76
CA ALA A 592 2.02 -7.73 -14.87
C ALA A 592 2.12 -7.02 -16.21
N ALA A 593 1.39 -5.90 -16.39
CA ALA A 593 1.52 -5.07 -17.59
C ALA A 593 2.98 -4.62 -17.79
N GLY A 594 3.65 -4.13 -16.74
CA GLY A 594 5.07 -3.76 -16.80
C GLY A 594 5.94 -4.92 -17.29
N LEU A 595 5.80 -6.11 -16.68
CA LEU A 595 6.54 -7.32 -17.03
C LEU A 595 6.33 -7.71 -18.50
N TRP A 596 5.08 -7.73 -18.98
CA TRP A 596 4.80 -8.14 -20.36
C TRP A 596 5.25 -7.10 -21.38
N GLY A 597 5.13 -5.81 -21.05
CA GLY A 597 5.60 -4.74 -21.90
C GLY A 597 7.12 -4.78 -22.12
N THR A 598 7.89 -5.20 -21.11
CA THR A 598 9.35 -5.30 -21.20
C THR A 598 9.82 -6.65 -21.75
N LEU A 599 9.12 -7.74 -21.40
CA LEU A 599 9.48 -9.09 -21.84
C LEU A 599 9.12 -9.32 -23.32
N TYR A 600 7.96 -8.84 -23.76
CA TYR A 600 7.42 -9.12 -25.09
C TYR A 600 7.27 -7.88 -26.00
N ASP A 601 7.66 -6.68 -25.53
CA ASP A 601 7.38 -5.38 -26.21
C ASP A 601 5.88 -5.16 -26.53
N TRP A 602 4.99 -5.75 -25.72
CA TRP A 602 3.55 -5.57 -25.90
C TRP A 602 3.13 -4.12 -25.67
N ARG A 603 2.26 -3.61 -26.54
CA ARG A 603 1.72 -2.23 -26.47
C ARG A 603 0.21 -2.21 -26.62
N GLY A 604 -0.40 -1.12 -26.15
CA GLY A 604 -1.84 -0.89 -26.32
C GLY A 604 -2.71 -2.00 -25.72
N SER A 605 -3.55 -2.63 -26.55
CA SER A 605 -4.51 -3.64 -26.10
C SER A 605 -3.87 -4.93 -25.60
N GLN A 606 -2.73 -5.36 -26.17
CA GLN A 606 -2.00 -6.55 -25.74
C GLN A 606 -1.55 -6.40 -24.28
N LEU A 607 -0.96 -5.24 -23.96
CA LEU A 607 -0.53 -4.88 -22.62
C LEU A 607 -1.69 -4.86 -21.61
N LEU A 608 -2.83 -4.28 -22.03
CA LEU A 608 -4.04 -4.23 -21.19
C LEU A 608 -4.59 -5.62 -20.91
N LEU A 609 -4.65 -6.50 -21.93
CA LEU A 609 -5.12 -7.88 -21.76
C LEU A 609 -4.17 -8.67 -20.87
N GLY A 610 -2.86 -8.60 -21.11
CA GLY A 610 -1.84 -9.26 -20.30
C GLY A 610 -1.88 -8.86 -18.83
N GLY A 611 -2.07 -7.57 -18.53
CA GLY A 611 -2.25 -7.08 -17.17
C GLY A 611 -3.59 -7.48 -16.55
N ALA A 612 -4.65 -7.61 -17.36
CA ALA A 612 -6.01 -7.92 -16.87
C ALA A 612 -6.14 -9.37 -16.38
N ILE A 613 -5.42 -10.33 -16.95
CA ILE A 613 -5.49 -11.76 -16.57
C ILE A 613 -5.31 -11.96 -15.06
N PRO A 614 -4.20 -11.53 -14.43
CA PRO A 614 -4.01 -11.71 -12.99
C PRO A 614 -4.99 -10.88 -12.16
N ALA A 615 -5.38 -9.70 -12.64
CA ALA A 615 -6.36 -8.86 -11.96
C ALA A 615 -7.75 -9.53 -11.89
N ILE A 616 -8.20 -10.13 -13.00
CA ILE A 616 -9.46 -10.89 -13.07
C ILE A 616 -9.37 -12.12 -12.17
N PHE A 617 -8.26 -12.85 -12.20
CA PHE A 617 -8.05 -14.00 -11.32
C PHE A 617 -8.16 -13.59 -9.84
N GLN A 618 -7.48 -12.52 -9.44
CA GLN A 618 -7.53 -12.03 -8.07
C GLN A 618 -8.91 -11.47 -7.68
N MET A 619 -9.66 -10.89 -8.62
CA MET A 619 -11.05 -10.52 -8.40
C MET A 619 -11.94 -11.75 -8.15
N LEU A 620 -11.73 -12.85 -8.87
CA LEU A 620 -12.42 -14.11 -8.62
C LEU A 620 -12.05 -14.69 -7.25
N VAL A 621 -10.78 -14.64 -6.85
CA VAL A 621 -10.35 -15.06 -5.50
C VAL A 621 -11.00 -14.20 -4.44
N LEU A 622 -11.05 -12.88 -4.62
CA LEU A 622 -11.73 -11.96 -3.71
C LEU A 622 -13.24 -12.26 -3.63
N PHE A 623 -13.86 -12.62 -4.76
CA PHE A 623 -15.27 -13.02 -4.80
C PHE A 623 -15.49 -14.33 -4.05
N VAL A 624 -14.67 -15.35 -4.30
CA VAL A 624 -14.70 -16.62 -3.54
C VAL A 624 -14.51 -16.35 -2.05
N TYR A 625 -13.56 -15.50 -1.67
CA TYR A 625 -13.33 -15.07 -0.29
C TYR A 625 -14.59 -14.43 0.31
N MET A 626 -15.19 -13.44 -0.38
CA MET A 626 -16.40 -12.73 0.05
C MET A 626 -17.61 -13.66 0.24
N PHE A 627 -17.78 -14.63 -0.66
CA PHE A 627 -18.88 -15.61 -0.58
C PHE A 627 -18.60 -16.65 0.48
N ALA A 628 -17.38 -17.15 0.55
CA ALA A 628 -16.98 -18.13 1.53
C ALA A 628 -17.08 -17.58 2.94
N LEU A 629 -16.85 -16.28 3.17
CA LEU A 629 -16.91 -15.60 4.49
C LEU A 629 -18.31 -15.22 4.96
N ARG A 630 -19.30 -15.22 4.08
CA ARG A 630 -20.72 -15.17 4.48
C ARG A 630 -21.18 -16.56 4.93
#